data_AF-A0A2V8J283-F1
#
_entry.id   AF-A0A2V8J283-F1
#
_cell.length_a   1.000
_cell.length_b   1.000
_cell.length_c   1.000
_cell.angle_alpha   90.00
_cell.angle_beta   90.00
_cell.angle_gamma   90.00
#
_symmetry.space_group_name_H-M   'P 1'
#
loop_
_entity.id
_entity.type
_entity.pdbx_description
1 polymer ?
#
loop_
_entity_poly.entity_id
_entity_poly.type
_entity_poly.pdbx_seq_one_letter_code
_entity_poly.pdbx_strand_id
1 'polypeptide(L)'
;MRVFRFPFSGLDEEDVMTPRTLSISSAAIAVGIAAASLISLRTADAVSALPQPPRDPRPNQTRPATAAEKQLEANVRSTPQDWRGAQELARLQESRGALAEAEATLRRSAEAAPSETTRWQALAALYNRRGQFERAVETLEDAAEREASNAPLHHLVATFYFAKLSDAALRRHDRMSYIARGLAAEDRALAADPDFRDAMVYKSLLLRAEAQIESDAVRRGALIQQADVVRSRAATSGSTATATSSEWESVTAYPAPPPPPPVTGAADIEWVYGETSFAAADGMSTPKKVKDVRPVYPPMVMRLGIQGRVVVEAAIDGRGVVVATRVVESIPWLTQPTIHAVRQWRFDPATIPSAAAPVVIRAEARFFAEK
;
A
#
# COMPACT_ATOMS: atom_id res chain seq x y z
N MET A 1 41.77 36.59 45.00
CA MET A 1 41.60 38.03 45.31
C MET A 1 40.17 38.22 45.81
N ARG A 2 40.01 38.54 47.11
CA ARG A 2 38.79 38.93 47.88
C ARG A 2 37.57 37.98 47.79
N VAL A 3 37.13 37.20 48.77
CA VAL A 3 37.18 37.15 50.26
C VAL A 3 36.71 38.41 50.98
N PHE A 4 35.52 38.33 51.59
CA PHE A 4 34.98 39.03 52.78
C PHE A 4 33.72 38.22 53.18
N ARG A 5 33.59 37.45 54.28
CA ARG A 5 33.91 37.48 55.73
C ARG A 5 32.86 38.22 56.61
N PHE A 6 31.87 37.44 57.10
CA PHE A 6 31.22 37.37 58.45
C PHE A 6 30.60 38.67 59.08
N PRO A 7 29.75 38.64 60.14
CA PRO A 7 29.73 37.66 61.26
C PRO A 7 28.38 37.28 61.96
N PHE A 8 28.50 36.26 62.85
CA PHE A 8 27.85 36.05 64.17
C PHE A 8 26.31 35.86 64.24
N SER A 9 25.69 35.18 65.22
CA SER A 9 25.99 34.17 66.28
C SER A 9 24.71 34.09 67.15
N GLY A 10 24.50 32.97 67.84
CA GLY A 10 23.43 32.76 68.85
C GLY A 10 22.51 31.61 68.42
N LEU A 11 22.64 30.35 68.88
CA LEU A 11 22.62 29.83 70.26
C LEU A 11 21.44 30.37 71.07
N ASP A 12 20.47 29.49 71.32
CA ASP A 12 20.02 28.99 72.64
C ASP A 12 19.16 27.72 72.34
N GLU A 13 19.45 26.53 72.88
CA GLU A 13 19.04 26.03 74.23
C GLU A 13 17.52 26.17 74.45
N GLU A 14 16.72 25.23 74.95
CA GLU A 14 16.77 23.86 75.49
C GLU A 14 15.32 23.34 75.23
N ASP A 15 15.02 22.04 75.10
CA ASP A 15 14.61 21.18 76.22
C ASP A 15 14.14 19.85 75.55
N VAL A 16 14.77 18.70 75.80
CA VAL A 16 14.55 17.79 76.94
C VAL A 16 13.36 16.82 76.73
N MET A 17 13.68 15.53 76.98
CA MET A 17 12.82 14.37 77.27
C MET A 17 12.30 13.48 76.11
N THR A 18 13.08 12.41 75.87
CA THR A 18 12.63 11.01 75.72
C THR A 18 11.67 10.56 76.84
N PRO A 19 11.16 9.30 76.90
CA PRO A 19 10.75 8.32 75.88
C PRO A 19 9.32 7.78 76.16
N ARG A 20 8.72 7.01 75.24
CA ARG A 20 8.06 5.71 75.56
C ARG A 20 7.37 5.07 74.36
N THR A 21 7.63 3.78 74.28
CA THR A 21 6.95 2.70 73.56
C THR A 21 5.42 2.73 73.68
N LEU A 22 4.71 2.47 72.58
CA LEU A 22 3.65 1.46 72.51
C LEU A 22 3.20 1.25 71.06
N SER A 23 3.39 0.01 70.60
CA SER A 23 2.71 -0.59 69.46
C SER A 23 1.21 -0.73 69.78
N ILE A 24 0.33 -0.51 68.82
CA ILE A 24 -0.87 -1.33 68.53
C ILE A 24 -1.41 -0.94 67.14
N SER A 25 -1.80 -1.98 66.42
CA SER A 25 -2.38 -2.01 65.08
C SER A 25 -3.82 -1.47 64.97
N SER A 26 -4.20 -1.25 63.70
CA SER A 26 -5.55 -1.42 63.12
C SER A 26 -6.37 -0.17 62.79
N ALA A 27 -6.42 0.09 61.48
CA ALA A 27 -7.60 0.34 60.64
C ALA A 27 -8.74 1.25 61.16
N ALA A 28 -8.96 2.39 60.49
CA ALA A 28 -10.08 2.63 59.55
C ALA A 28 -10.35 4.14 59.32
N ILE A 29 -10.32 4.55 58.05
CA ILE A 29 -11.27 5.42 57.32
C ILE A 29 -11.94 6.59 58.08
N ALA A 30 -11.63 7.85 57.68
CA ALA A 30 -12.61 8.83 57.17
C ALA A 30 -12.01 10.25 56.92
N VAL A 31 -12.06 10.64 55.64
CA VAL A 31 -12.32 11.96 55.00
C VAL A 31 -12.35 13.24 55.86
N GLY A 32 -11.61 14.28 55.43
CA GLY A 32 -11.81 15.66 55.92
C GLY A 32 -10.82 16.75 55.43
N ILE A 33 -10.92 17.13 54.15
CA ILE A 33 -10.90 18.51 53.59
C ILE A 33 -9.68 19.47 53.81
N ALA A 34 -9.23 19.99 52.64
CA ALA A 34 -8.66 21.32 52.32
C ALA A 34 -7.15 21.62 52.50
N ALA A 35 -6.48 21.75 51.34
CA ALA A 35 -5.83 22.96 50.81
C ALA A 35 -4.60 22.55 49.96
N ALA A 36 -4.73 22.42 48.63
CA ALA A 36 -4.60 23.49 47.64
C ALA A 36 -3.15 23.63 47.10
N SER A 37 -2.96 23.07 45.88
CA SER A 37 -2.14 23.58 44.76
C SER A 37 -0.61 23.67 44.97
N LEU A 38 0.25 23.10 44.12
CA LEU A 38 0.29 23.30 42.66
C LEU A 38 0.79 22.04 41.91
N ILE A 39 0.05 21.73 40.85
CA ILE A 39 0.25 20.66 39.90
C ILE A 39 1.12 21.18 38.76
N SER A 40 2.26 20.53 38.50
CA SER A 40 2.90 20.57 37.17
C SER A 40 2.47 19.32 36.40
N LEU A 41 1.35 19.42 35.67
CA LEU A 41 0.88 18.39 34.76
C LEU A 41 1.72 18.45 33.48
N ARG A 42 2.70 17.56 33.41
CA ARG A 42 3.32 17.17 32.14
C ARG A 42 2.33 16.20 31.47
N THR A 43 1.44 16.69 30.62
CA THR A 43 0.58 15.85 29.80
C THR A 43 1.45 15.20 28.72
N ALA A 44 1.97 14.01 29.04
CA ALA A 44 2.30 13.06 28.02
C ALA A 44 0.97 12.62 27.40
N ASP A 45 0.69 13.04 26.17
CA ASP A 45 -0.42 12.53 25.39
C ASP A 45 -0.22 11.03 25.22
N ALA A 46 -0.89 10.27 26.08
CA ALA A 46 -1.13 8.85 25.87
C ALA A 46 -2.06 8.75 24.67
N VAL A 47 -1.48 8.70 23.47
CA VAL A 47 -2.14 8.12 22.31
C VAL A 47 -2.49 6.70 22.73
N SER A 48 -3.78 6.44 22.95
CA SER A 48 -4.33 5.10 23.13
C SER A 48 -3.90 4.24 21.95
N ALA A 49 -2.80 3.52 22.12
CA ALA A 49 -2.36 2.52 21.19
C ALA A 49 -3.46 1.47 21.14
N LEU A 50 -4.11 1.33 19.97
CA LEU A 50 -4.91 0.16 19.66
C LEU A 50 -4.11 -1.08 20.08
N PRO A 51 -4.74 -2.10 20.71
CA PRO A 51 -4.05 -3.33 21.05
C PRO A 51 -3.33 -3.84 19.81
N GLN A 52 -2.01 -3.81 19.84
CA GLN A 52 -1.22 -4.46 18.81
C GLN A 52 -1.67 -5.93 18.84
N PRO A 53 -1.99 -6.55 17.69
CA PRO A 53 -2.27 -7.98 17.67
C PRO A 53 -1.12 -8.69 18.39
N PRO A 54 -1.42 -9.70 19.23
CA PRO A 54 -0.42 -10.32 20.09
C PRO A 54 0.83 -10.67 19.27
N ARG A 55 2.00 -10.18 19.73
CA ARG A 55 3.29 -10.49 19.08
C ARG A 55 3.41 -12.00 18.97
N ASP A 56 3.65 -12.47 17.75
CA ASP A 56 3.64 -13.90 17.40
C ASP A 56 4.63 -14.66 18.29
N PRO A 57 4.18 -15.65 19.09
CA PRO A 57 5.04 -16.41 19.98
C PRO A 57 5.99 -17.37 19.25
N ARG A 58 5.82 -17.62 17.94
CA ARG A 58 6.64 -18.58 17.16
C ARG A 58 6.94 -18.12 15.73
N PRO A 59 7.74 -17.05 15.55
CA PRO A 59 8.22 -16.66 14.23
C PRO A 59 9.03 -17.84 13.65
N ASN A 60 8.61 -18.36 12.49
CA ASN A 60 9.23 -19.48 11.75
C ASN A 60 8.67 -20.90 11.99
N GLN A 61 7.54 -21.08 12.68
CA GLN A 61 6.85 -22.37 12.69
C GLN A 61 5.52 -22.31 11.95
N THR A 62 5.31 -23.25 11.02
CA THR A 62 4.04 -23.42 10.33
C THR A 62 2.95 -23.78 11.34
N ARG A 63 1.90 -22.96 11.42
CA ARG A 63 0.74 -23.23 12.28
C ARG A 63 -0.17 -24.28 11.61
N PRO A 64 -0.94 -25.06 12.39
CA PRO A 64 -1.89 -26.01 11.82
C PRO A 64 -3.00 -25.29 11.05
N ALA A 65 -3.49 -25.92 9.97
CA ALA A 65 -4.60 -25.40 9.18
C ALA A 65 -5.88 -25.33 10.00
N THR A 66 -6.64 -24.24 9.82
CA THR A 66 -7.95 -24.05 10.47
C THR A 66 -9.02 -24.93 9.82
N ALA A 67 -10.15 -25.14 10.50
CA ALA A 67 -11.29 -25.83 9.89
C ALA A 67 -11.82 -25.12 8.64
N ALA A 68 -11.85 -23.78 8.65
CA ALA A 68 -12.24 -22.96 7.51
C ALA A 68 -11.28 -23.15 6.32
N GLU A 69 -9.97 -23.19 6.57
CA GLU A 69 -8.97 -23.45 5.54
C GLU A 69 -9.15 -24.84 4.93
N LYS A 70 -9.36 -25.88 5.75
CA LYS A 70 -9.61 -27.25 5.25
C LYS A 70 -10.88 -27.33 4.40
N GLN A 71 -11.94 -26.60 4.79
CA GLN A 71 -13.16 -26.53 4.00
C GLN A 71 -12.91 -25.82 2.66
N LEU A 72 -12.19 -24.70 2.67
CA LEU A 72 -11.84 -23.99 1.45
C LEU A 72 -10.96 -24.84 0.54
N GLU A 73 -10.01 -25.58 1.10
CA GLU A 73 -9.18 -26.53 0.36
C GLU A 73 -10.02 -27.61 -0.34
N ALA A 74 -11.00 -28.18 0.37
CA ALA A 74 -11.92 -29.15 -0.22
C ALA A 74 -12.73 -28.53 -1.38
N ASN A 75 -13.23 -27.31 -1.20
CA ASN A 75 -13.98 -26.59 -2.23
C ASN A 75 -13.13 -26.33 -3.48
N VAL A 76 -11.93 -25.77 -3.30
CA VAL A 76 -10.98 -25.50 -4.40
C VAL A 76 -10.61 -26.79 -5.13
N ARG A 77 -10.44 -27.90 -4.39
CA ARG A 77 -10.15 -29.21 -4.99
C ARG A 77 -11.31 -29.74 -5.82
N SER A 78 -12.56 -29.51 -5.40
CA SER A 78 -13.76 -29.89 -6.16
C SER A 78 -14.09 -28.92 -7.30
N THR A 79 -13.55 -27.71 -7.29
CA THR A 79 -13.86 -26.67 -8.28
C THR A 79 -12.57 -26.03 -8.82
N PRO A 80 -11.82 -26.70 -9.71
CA PRO A 80 -10.52 -26.21 -10.20
C PRO A 80 -10.57 -24.86 -10.94
N GLN A 81 -11.76 -24.43 -11.38
CA GLN A 81 -11.97 -23.13 -12.02
C GLN A 81 -12.09 -21.97 -11.03
N ASP A 82 -12.30 -22.26 -9.74
CA ASP A 82 -12.36 -21.26 -8.67
C ASP A 82 -10.95 -20.76 -8.31
N TRP A 83 -10.36 -19.99 -9.22
CA TRP A 83 -9.05 -19.39 -9.05
C TRP A 83 -9.02 -18.37 -7.90
N ARG A 84 -10.17 -17.74 -7.58
CA ARG A 84 -10.31 -16.87 -6.42
C ARG A 84 -10.21 -17.64 -5.12
N GLY A 85 -10.95 -18.74 -5.01
CA GLY A 85 -10.86 -19.64 -3.88
C GLY A 85 -9.42 -20.16 -3.69
N ALA A 86 -8.74 -20.50 -4.79
CA ALA A 86 -7.33 -20.89 -4.74
C ALA A 86 -6.42 -19.76 -4.24
N GLN A 87 -6.67 -18.51 -4.68
CA GLN A 87 -5.93 -17.34 -4.20
C GLN A 87 -6.17 -17.08 -2.71
N GLU A 88 -7.42 -17.15 -2.23
CA GLU A 88 -7.74 -16.99 -0.81
C GLU A 88 -7.13 -18.10 0.04
N LEU A 89 -7.18 -19.35 -0.43
CA LEU A 89 -6.55 -20.48 0.23
C LEU A 89 -5.05 -20.28 0.39
N ALA A 90 -4.37 -19.84 -0.68
CA ALA A 90 -2.96 -19.55 -0.65
C ALA A 90 -2.61 -18.42 0.34
N ARG A 91 -3.46 -17.40 0.49
CA ARG A 91 -3.28 -16.36 1.52
C ARG A 91 -3.42 -16.91 2.94
N LEU A 92 -4.37 -17.80 3.19
CA LEU A 92 -4.51 -18.45 4.49
C LEU A 92 -3.27 -19.30 4.80
N GLN A 93 -2.81 -20.10 3.82
CA GLN A 93 -1.59 -20.90 3.90
C GLN A 93 -0.36 -20.02 4.17
N GLU A 94 -0.19 -18.92 3.43
CA GLU A 94 0.89 -17.94 3.64
C GLU A 94 0.83 -17.34 5.05
N SER A 95 -0.35 -16.92 5.50
CA SER A 95 -0.53 -16.29 6.81
C SER A 95 -0.09 -17.22 7.95
N ARG A 96 -0.31 -18.53 7.82
CA ARG A 96 0.09 -19.54 8.81
C ARG A 96 1.53 -20.04 8.64
N GLY A 97 2.29 -19.52 7.67
CA GLY A 97 3.68 -19.88 7.40
C GLY A 97 3.85 -21.07 6.44
N ALA A 98 2.77 -21.61 5.88
CA ALA A 98 2.77 -22.76 4.98
C ALA A 98 3.10 -22.38 3.54
N LEU A 99 4.29 -21.84 3.32
CA LEU A 99 4.70 -21.26 2.04
C LEU A 99 4.71 -22.27 0.89
N ALA A 100 5.17 -23.50 1.15
CA ALA A 100 5.18 -24.56 0.15
C ALA A 100 3.75 -24.95 -0.28
N GLU A 101 2.80 -24.94 0.66
CA GLU A 101 1.40 -25.22 0.36
C GLU A 101 0.77 -24.09 -0.45
N ALA A 102 1.05 -22.83 -0.10
CA ALA A 102 0.61 -21.65 -0.84
C ALA A 102 1.13 -21.65 -2.28
N GLU A 103 2.43 -21.92 -2.46
CA GLU A 103 3.06 -22.03 -3.78
C GLU A 103 2.40 -23.13 -4.62
N ALA A 104 2.19 -24.33 -4.04
CA ALA A 104 1.55 -25.45 -4.73
C ALA A 104 0.08 -25.18 -5.08
N THR A 105 -0.66 -24.44 -4.26
CA THR A 105 -2.03 -24.03 -4.54
C THR A 105 -2.09 -23.08 -5.74
N LEU A 106 -1.28 -22.01 -5.73
CA LEU A 106 -1.27 -21.02 -6.81
C LEU A 106 -0.72 -21.57 -8.10
N ARG A 107 0.33 -22.40 -8.05
CA ARG A 107 0.90 -23.06 -9.23
C ARG A 107 -0.13 -23.94 -9.93
N ARG A 108 -0.83 -24.81 -9.19
CA ARG A 108 -1.92 -25.63 -9.77
C ARG A 108 -3.01 -24.78 -10.39
N SER A 109 -3.38 -23.66 -9.75
CA SER A 109 -4.38 -22.74 -10.30
C SER A 109 -3.94 -22.14 -11.63
N ALA A 110 -2.70 -21.68 -11.72
CA ALA A 110 -2.11 -21.09 -12.92
C ALA A 110 -1.92 -22.10 -14.06
N GLU A 111 -1.40 -23.29 -13.75
CA GLU A 111 -1.22 -24.38 -14.72
C GLU A 111 -2.56 -24.91 -15.27
N ALA A 112 -3.65 -24.83 -14.50
CA ALA A 112 -4.97 -25.23 -14.95
C ALA A 112 -5.58 -24.29 -16.02
N ALA A 113 -5.10 -23.04 -16.12
CA ALA A 113 -5.49 -22.12 -17.18
C ALA A 113 -4.30 -21.20 -17.55
N PRO A 114 -3.34 -21.69 -18.35
CA PRO A 114 -2.11 -20.97 -18.67
C PRO A 114 -2.33 -19.63 -19.36
N SER A 115 -3.42 -19.47 -20.12
CA SER A 115 -3.79 -18.23 -20.78
C SER A 115 -4.35 -17.15 -19.83
N GLU A 116 -4.74 -17.52 -18.60
CA GLU A 116 -5.33 -16.59 -17.62
C GLU A 116 -4.24 -15.89 -16.81
N THR A 117 -3.83 -14.70 -17.27
CA THR A 117 -2.75 -13.89 -16.69
C THR A 117 -2.89 -13.63 -15.18
N THR A 118 -4.11 -13.44 -14.69
CA THR A 118 -4.39 -13.18 -13.26
C THR A 118 -3.90 -14.31 -12.35
N ARG A 119 -3.93 -15.57 -12.82
CA ARG A 119 -3.51 -16.72 -12.02
C ARG A 119 -2.00 -16.76 -11.84
N TRP A 120 -1.25 -16.45 -12.91
CA TRP A 120 0.20 -16.27 -12.86
C TRP A 120 0.61 -15.07 -12.00
N GLN A 121 -0.14 -13.96 -12.08
CA GLN A 121 0.08 -12.78 -11.24
C GLN A 121 0.00 -13.12 -9.75
N ALA A 122 -0.97 -13.93 -9.33
CA ALA A 122 -1.11 -14.33 -7.93
C ALA A 122 0.13 -15.10 -7.43
N LEU A 123 0.65 -16.04 -8.24
CA LEU A 123 1.86 -16.80 -7.93
C LEU A 123 3.11 -15.91 -7.87
N ALA A 124 3.31 -15.06 -8.87
CA ALA A 124 4.43 -14.12 -8.88
C ALA A 124 4.38 -13.12 -7.72
N ALA A 125 3.18 -12.66 -7.34
CA ALA A 125 2.99 -11.79 -6.19
C ALA A 125 3.36 -12.47 -4.87
N LEU A 126 3.11 -13.78 -4.71
CA LEU A 126 3.56 -14.55 -3.55
C LEU A 126 5.09 -14.50 -3.44
N TYR A 127 5.81 -14.80 -4.53
CA TYR A 127 7.28 -14.73 -4.53
C TYR A 127 7.80 -13.31 -4.25
N ASN A 128 7.20 -12.29 -4.87
CA ASN A 128 7.62 -10.91 -4.69
C ASN A 128 7.44 -10.42 -3.23
N ARG A 129 6.33 -10.76 -2.56
CA ARG A 129 6.12 -10.45 -1.12
C ARG A 129 7.17 -11.10 -0.22
N ARG A 130 7.76 -12.21 -0.66
CA ARG A 130 8.82 -12.94 0.06
C ARG A 130 10.23 -12.46 -0.32
N GLY A 131 10.35 -11.40 -1.11
CA GLY A 131 11.63 -10.87 -1.59
C GLY A 131 12.29 -11.73 -2.67
N GLN A 132 11.57 -12.71 -3.22
CA GLN A 132 12.08 -13.62 -4.25
C GLN A 132 11.76 -13.08 -5.65
N PHE A 133 12.24 -11.86 -5.94
CA PHE A 133 11.95 -11.15 -7.19
C PHE A 133 12.35 -11.95 -8.43
N GLU A 134 13.56 -12.51 -8.44
CA GLU A 134 14.05 -13.29 -9.60
C GLU A 134 13.17 -14.52 -9.88
N ARG A 135 12.74 -15.26 -8.85
CA ARG A 135 11.78 -16.37 -9.01
C ARG A 135 10.43 -15.90 -9.54
N ALA A 136 9.99 -14.70 -9.14
CA ALA A 136 8.74 -14.12 -9.60
C ALA A 136 8.79 -13.84 -11.10
N VAL A 137 9.84 -13.18 -11.58
CA VAL A 137 9.96 -12.83 -13.00
C VAL A 137 10.28 -14.05 -13.86
N GLU A 138 11.10 -14.99 -13.40
CA GLU A 138 11.36 -16.26 -14.09
C GLU A 138 10.06 -17.04 -14.32
N THR A 139 9.20 -17.14 -13.29
CA THR A 139 7.90 -17.81 -13.42
C THR A 139 6.99 -17.14 -14.46
N LEU A 140 7.01 -15.80 -14.52
CA LEU A 140 6.20 -15.04 -15.48
C LEU A 140 6.77 -15.11 -16.89
N GLU A 141 8.09 -15.05 -17.05
CA GLU A 141 8.78 -15.19 -18.34
C GLU A 141 8.50 -16.57 -18.93
N ASP A 142 8.68 -17.64 -18.14
CA ASP A 142 8.35 -19.01 -18.56
C ASP A 142 6.90 -19.15 -19.03
N ALA A 143 5.96 -18.54 -18.31
CA ALA A 143 4.55 -18.57 -18.66
C ALA A 143 4.28 -17.76 -19.96
N ALA A 144 4.88 -16.58 -20.09
CA ALA A 144 4.74 -15.71 -21.25
C ALA A 144 5.37 -16.31 -22.52
N GLU A 145 6.46 -17.05 -22.39
CA GLU A 145 7.10 -17.76 -23.51
C GLU A 145 6.24 -18.91 -24.03
N ARG A 146 5.58 -19.66 -23.13
CA ARG A 146 4.63 -20.73 -23.52
C ARG A 146 3.39 -20.16 -24.19
N GLU A 147 2.92 -19.02 -23.71
CA GLU A 147 1.75 -18.30 -24.23
C GLU A 147 2.19 -17.08 -25.06
N ALA A 148 2.97 -17.32 -26.12
CA ALA A 148 3.59 -16.26 -26.92
C ALA A 148 2.61 -15.20 -27.46
N SER A 149 1.35 -15.59 -27.73
CA SER A 149 0.29 -14.68 -28.21
C SER A 149 -0.47 -13.95 -27.08
N ASN A 150 -0.14 -14.19 -25.81
CA ASN A 150 -0.81 -13.59 -24.67
C ASN A 150 -0.16 -12.24 -24.33
N ALA A 151 -0.60 -11.17 -25.00
CA ALA A 151 -0.09 -9.82 -24.78
C ALA A 151 -0.17 -9.38 -23.30
N PRO A 152 -1.28 -9.60 -22.56
CA PRO A 152 -1.34 -9.30 -21.12
C PRO A 152 -0.27 -9.98 -20.27
N LEU A 153 0.14 -11.20 -20.60
CA LEU A 153 1.14 -11.93 -19.82
C LEU A 153 2.56 -11.39 -20.05
N HIS A 154 2.91 -11.03 -21.30
CA HIS A 154 4.14 -10.28 -21.60
C HIS A 154 4.17 -8.92 -20.92
N HIS A 155 3.05 -8.20 -20.94
CA HIS A 155 2.93 -6.93 -20.23
C HIS A 155 3.11 -7.10 -18.71
N LEU A 156 2.55 -8.17 -18.11
CA LEU A 156 2.72 -8.46 -16.70
C LEU A 156 4.21 -8.62 -16.32
N VAL A 157 5.01 -9.31 -17.14
CA VAL A 157 6.48 -9.39 -16.97
C VAL A 157 7.11 -7.99 -16.93
N ALA A 158 6.77 -7.14 -17.89
CA ALA A 158 7.27 -5.77 -17.95
C ALA A 158 6.89 -4.94 -16.70
N THR A 159 5.66 -5.10 -16.18
CA THR A 159 5.24 -4.38 -14.97
C THR A 159 6.07 -4.75 -13.75
N PHE A 160 6.52 -6.00 -13.62
CA PHE A 160 7.40 -6.44 -12.53
C PHE A 160 8.79 -5.80 -12.64
N TYR A 161 9.38 -5.76 -13.84
CA TYR A 161 10.63 -5.04 -14.05
C TYR A 161 10.52 -3.55 -13.77
N PHE A 162 9.45 -2.91 -14.27
CA PHE A 162 9.20 -1.50 -14.01
C PHE A 162 9.02 -1.23 -12.51
N ALA A 163 8.29 -2.09 -11.79
CA ALA A 163 8.15 -2.01 -10.33
C ALA A 163 9.50 -2.00 -9.64
N LYS A 164 10.41 -2.89 -10.06
CA LYS A 164 11.75 -3.03 -9.48
C LYS A 164 12.59 -1.76 -9.63
N LEU A 165 12.32 -0.94 -10.65
CA LEU A 165 13.03 0.34 -10.82
C LEU A 165 12.82 1.28 -9.63
N SER A 166 11.69 1.18 -8.93
CA SER A 166 11.39 2.01 -7.75
C SER A 166 12.30 1.74 -6.54
N ASP A 167 13.01 0.61 -6.53
CA ASP A 167 13.99 0.26 -5.51
C ASP A 167 15.15 1.27 -5.50
N ALA A 168 15.30 1.99 -4.38
CA ALA A 168 16.33 3.00 -4.21
C ALA A 168 17.74 2.40 -4.09
N ALA A 169 17.85 1.14 -3.68
CA ALA A 169 19.13 0.43 -3.56
C ALA A 169 19.63 -0.11 -4.93
N LEU A 170 18.82 0.01 -5.98
CA LEU A 170 19.12 -0.57 -7.29
C LEU A 170 20.30 0.16 -7.96
N ARG A 171 21.37 -0.59 -8.23
CA ARG A 171 22.58 -0.08 -8.91
C ARG A 171 22.29 0.25 -10.37
N ARG A 172 23.10 1.14 -10.96
CA ARG A 172 22.96 1.56 -12.36
C ARG A 172 22.95 0.39 -13.34
N HIS A 173 23.86 -0.58 -13.16
CA HIS A 173 23.93 -1.78 -14.01
C HIS A 173 22.62 -2.58 -13.99
N ASP A 174 22.11 -2.90 -12.81
CA ASP A 174 20.89 -3.70 -12.66
C ASP A 174 19.66 -2.93 -13.15
N ARG A 175 19.63 -1.61 -12.92
CA ARG A 175 18.62 -0.70 -13.49
C ARG A 175 18.61 -0.75 -15.01
N MET A 176 19.77 -0.70 -15.67
CA MET A 176 19.88 -0.86 -17.13
C MET A 176 19.34 -2.22 -17.57
N SER A 177 19.74 -3.30 -16.88
CA SER A 177 19.29 -4.66 -17.21
C SER A 177 17.77 -4.81 -17.09
N TYR A 178 17.16 -4.31 -16.02
CA TYR A 178 15.70 -4.42 -15.84
C TYR A 178 14.92 -3.53 -16.80
N ILE A 179 15.43 -2.34 -17.15
CA ILE A 179 14.83 -1.51 -18.20
C ILE A 179 14.82 -2.27 -19.54
N ALA A 180 15.96 -2.86 -19.93
CA ALA A 180 16.06 -3.61 -21.17
C ALA A 180 15.12 -4.83 -21.20
N ARG A 181 15.06 -5.61 -20.11
CA ARG A 181 14.13 -6.76 -20.00
C ARG A 181 12.67 -6.31 -20.04
N GLY A 182 12.33 -5.20 -19.36
CA GLY A 182 11.00 -4.60 -19.42
C GLY A 182 10.61 -4.17 -20.84
N LEU A 183 11.50 -3.48 -21.55
CA LEU A 183 11.26 -3.06 -22.94
C LEU A 183 11.06 -4.26 -23.87
N ALA A 184 11.89 -5.29 -23.73
CA ALA A 184 11.75 -6.52 -24.52
C ALA A 184 10.44 -7.27 -24.22
N ALA A 185 9.95 -7.22 -22.99
CA ALA A 185 8.65 -7.78 -22.63
C ALA A 185 7.50 -6.97 -23.26
N GLU A 186 7.55 -5.63 -23.25
CA GLU A 186 6.55 -4.81 -23.94
C GLU A 186 6.61 -4.94 -25.47
N ASP A 187 7.79 -5.15 -26.05
CA ASP A 187 7.94 -5.45 -27.48
C ASP A 187 7.21 -6.74 -27.85
N ARG A 188 7.31 -7.79 -27.02
CA ARG A 188 6.54 -9.03 -27.22
C ARG A 188 5.05 -8.82 -27.02
N ALA A 189 4.65 -8.04 -26.01
CA ALA A 189 3.24 -7.70 -25.79
C ALA A 189 2.64 -6.98 -27.01
N LEU A 190 3.35 -6.00 -27.57
CA LEU A 190 2.91 -5.24 -28.74
C LEU A 190 3.06 -6.02 -30.06
N ALA A 191 3.91 -7.04 -30.11
CA ALA A 191 3.95 -7.97 -31.23
C ALA A 191 2.72 -8.88 -31.23
N ALA A 192 2.23 -9.28 -30.06
CA ALA A 192 1.02 -10.09 -29.90
C ALA A 192 -0.27 -9.26 -30.10
N ASP A 193 -0.32 -8.05 -29.56
CA ASP A 193 -1.42 -7.09 -29.75
C ASP A 193 -0.86 -5.67 -29.98
N PRO A 194 -0.75 -5.22 -31.24
CA PRO A 194 -0.23 -3.90 -31.57
C PRO A 194 -1.02 -2.73 -30.98
N ASP A 195 -2.29 -2.91 -30.64
CA ASP A 195 -3.16 -1.88 -30.08
C ASP A 195 -3.28 -1.98 -28.55
N PHE A 196 -2.47 -2.84 -27.92
CA PHE A 196 -2.49 -3.02 -26.48
C PHE A 196 -2.01 -1.76 -25.75
N ARG A 197 -2.97 -0.98 -25.26
CA ARG A 197 -2.75 0.35 -24.70
C ARG A 197 -1.84 0.34 -23.49
N ASP A 198 -2.03 -0.59 -22.56
CA ASP A 198 -1.23 -0.64 -21.33
C ASP A 198 0.24 -0.91 -21.63
N ALA A 199 0.52 -1.80 -22.60
CA ALA A 199 1.86 -2.07 -23.07
C ALA A 199 2.53 -0.84 -23.70
N MET A 200 1.81 -0.07 -24.52
CA MET A 200 2.32 1.18 -25.06
C MET A 200 2.62 2.20 -23.95
N VAL A 201 1.72 2.34 -22.96
CA VAL A 201 1.93 3.25 -21.83
C VAL A 201 3.23 2.87 -21.11
N TYR A 202 3.38 1.61 -20.70
CA TYR A 202 4.55 1.17 -19.95
C TYR A 202 5.85 1.19 -20.76
N LYS A 203 5.80 0.82 -22.05
CA LYS A 203 6.95 1.00 -22.95
C LYS A 203 7.42 2.45 -22.98
N SER A 204 6.48 3.39 -23.03
CA SER A 204 6.81 4.82 -22.96
C SER A 204 7.44 5.23 -21.63
N LEU A 205 7.07 4.58 -20.51
CA LEU A 205 7.68 4.86 -19.21
C LEU A 205 9.10 4.29 -19.11
N LEU A 206 9.30 3.08 -19.63
CA LEU A 206 10.58 2.40 -19.67
C LEU A 206 11.59 3.14 -20.57
N LEU A 207 11.16 3.64 -21.74
CA LEU A 207 11.99 4.49 -22.60
C LEU A 207 12.43 5.79 -21.91
N ARG A 208 11.54 6.41 -21.12
CA ARG A 208 11.91 7.59 -20.29
C ARG A 208 12.86 7.22 -19.16
N ALA A 209 12.69 6.04 -18.55
CA ALA A 209 13.61 5.54 -17.55
C ALA A 209 15.01 5.26 -18.14
N GLU A 210 15.07 4.74 -19.37
CA GLU A 210 16.32 4.57 -20.11
C GLU A 210 16.98 5.92 -20.40
N ALA A 211 16.21 6.90 -20.87
CA ALA A 211 16.71 8.24 -21.15
C ALA A 211 17.33 8.91 -19.90
N GLN A 212 16.78 8.69 -18.70
CA GLN A 212 17.32 9.24 -17.46
C GLN A 212 18.73 8.74 -17.12
N ILE A 213 19.08 7.54 -17.56
CA ILE A 213 20.38 6.93 -17.27
C ILE A 213 21.34 6.96 -18.46
N GLU A 214 20.87 7.37 -19.64
CA GLU A 214 21.66 7.57 -20.84
C GLU A 214 22.54 8.82 -20.71
N SER A 215 23.84 8.65 -20.98
CA SER A 215 24.85 9.71 -20.89
C SER A 215 24.92 10.55 -22.17
N ASP A 216 24.70 9.93 -23.34
CA ASP A 216 24.72 10.60 -24.64
C ASP A 216 23.46 11.45 -24.85
N ALA A 217 23.63 12.75 -25.07
CA ALA A 217 22.53 13.70 -25.20
C ALA A 217 21.65 13.45 -26.45
N VAL A 218 22.25 12.99 -27.55
CA VAL A 218 21.54 12.68 -28.79
C VAL A 218 20.68 11.43 -28.60
N ARG A 219 21.25 10.37 -28.02
CA ARG A 219 20.50 9.14 -27.69
C ARG A 219 19.39 9.40 -26.68
N ARG A 220 19.67 10.19 -25.64
CA ARG A 220 18.66 10.61 -24.66
C ARG A 220 17.49 11.31 -25.33
N GLY A 221 17.76 12.25 -26.24
CA GLY A 221 16.72 12.94 -27.01
C GLY A 221 15.89 11.99 -27.87
N ALA A 222 16.54 11.04 -28.55
CA ALA A 222 15.87 10.03 -29.36
C ALA A 222 14.94 9.11 -28.52
N LEU A 223 15.39 8.68 -27.33
CA LEU A 223 14.58 7.87 -26.41
C LEU A 223 13.32 8.62 -25.93
N ILE A 224 13.47 9.91 -25.61
CA ILE A 224 12.33 10.76 -25.21
C ILE A 224 11.34 10.90 -26.38
N GLN A 225 11.83 11.16 -27.59
CA GLN A 225 10.99 11.27 -28.78
C GLN A 225 10.23 9.96 -29.05
N GLN A 226 10.91 8.80 -28.96
CA GLN A 226 10.26 7.49 -29.08
C GLN A 226 9.17 7.30 -28.01
N ALA A 227 9.46 7.67 -26.77
CA ALA A 227 8.50 7.58 -25.68
C ALA A 227 7.27 8.48 -25.91
N ASP A 228 7.44 9.66 -26.50
CA ASP A 228 6.33 10.55 -26.84
C ASP A 228 5.48 9.99 -27.97
N VAL A 229 6.10 9.44 -29.01
CA VAL A 229 5.39 8.79 -30.13
C VAL A 229 4.53 7.62 -29.63
N VAL A 230 5.11 6.72 -28.83
CA VAL A 230 4.39 5.56 -28.29
C VAL A 230 3.25 5.99 -27.36
N ARG A 231 3.48 7.01 -26.51
CA ARG A 231 2.44 7.54 -25.62
C ARG A 231 1.28 8.20 -26.40
N SER A 232 1.59 8.97 -27.43
CA SER A 232 0.58 9.60 -28.30
C SER A 232 -0.27 8.54 -29.00
N ARG A 233 0.36 7.46 -29.50
CA ARG A 233 -0.36 6.32 -30.07
C ARG A 233 -1.30 5.68 -29.04
N ALA A 234 -0.84 5.47 -27.81
CA ALA A 234 -1.68 4.96 -26.72
C ALA A 234 -2.87 5.88 -26.36
N ALA A 235 -2.77 7.18 -26.63
CA ALA A 235 -3.87 8.12 -26.43
C ALA A 235 -4.92 8.06 -27.56
N THR A 236 -4.51 7.70 -28.78
CA THR A 236 -5.38 7.61 -29.96
C THR A 236 -5.96 6.21 -30.20
N SER A 237 -5.31 5.16 -29.72
CA SER A 237 -5.87 3.80 -29.73
C SER A 237 -7.12 3.78 -28.84
N GLY A 238 -8.28 3.63 -29.46
CA GLY A 238 -9.58 3.63 -28.79
C GLY A 238 -9.61 2.64 -27.63
N SER A 239 -10.34 3.00 -26.57
CA SER A 239 -10.41 2.20 -25.34
C SER A 239 -10.87 0.77 -25.61
N THR A 240 -9.96 -0.19 -25.62
CA THR A 240 -10.28 -1.60 -25.35
C THR A 240 -10.58 -1.73 -23.85
N ALA A 241 -11.68 -1.11 -23.43
CA ALA A 241 -12.31 -1.42 -22.16
C ALA A 241 -12.99 -2.78 -22.29
N THR A 242 -12.22 -3.86 -22.30
CA THR A 242 -12.73 -5.22 -22.06
C THR A 242 -11.59 -6.20 -21.80
N ALA A 243 -11.08 -6.22 -20.57
CA ALA A 243 -10.79 -7.44 -19.82
C ALA A 243 -10.51 -7.06 -18.36
N THR A 244 -11.29 -7.62 -17.44
CA THR A 244 -11.28 -7.42 -15.96
C THR A 244 -11.79 -6.08 -15.42
N SER A 245 -13.06 -5.75 -15.65
CA SER A 245 -13.77 -4.85 -14.72
C SER A 245 -15.25 -5.19 -14.52
N SER A 246 -15.62 -6.48 -14.58
CA SER A 246 -16.97 -6.94 -14.19
C SER A 246 -16.99 -7.63 -12.83
N GLU A 247 -15.95 -7.46 -12.01
CA GLU A 247 -15.89 -8.10 -10.70
C GLU A 247 -15.65 -7.06 -9.62
N TRP A 248 -16.67 -6.90 -8.79
CA TRP A 248 -16.55 -6.29 -7.48
C TRP A 248 -15.33 -6.89 -6.78
N GLU A 249 -14.28 -6.11 -6.58
CA GLU A 249 -13.15 -6.53 -5.74
C GLU A 249 -13.59 -6.41 -4.27
N SER A 250 -14.43 -7.35 -3.83
CA SER A 250 -14.61 -7.64 -2.41
C SER A 250 -13.51 -8.62 -2.00
N VAL A 251 -12.31 -8.10 -1.69
CA VAL A 251 -11.30 -8.88 -0.97
C VAL A 251 -11.32 -8.38 0.47
N THR A 252 -11.86 -9.23 1.33
CA THR A 252 -11.69 -9.18 2.78
C THR A 252 -10.23 -8.93 3.14
N ALA A 253 -10.00 -7.84 3.89
CA ALA A 253 -8.85 -7.57 4.75
C ALA A 253 -7.45 -7.89 4.19
N TYR A 254 -6.92 -6.98 3.37
CA TYR A 254 -5.49 -6.64 3.55
C TYR A 254 -5.37 -5.86 4.86
N PRO A 255 -4.67 -6.35 5.90
CA PRO A 255 -4.12 -5.42 6.88
C PRO A 255 -3.23 -4.44 6.11
N ALA A 256 -3.41 -3.14 6.38
CA ALA A 256 -2.53 -2.13 5.80
C ALA A 256 -1.08 -2.57 6.02
N PRO A 257 -0.18 -2.51 5.01
CA PRO A 257 1.23 -2.53 5.32
C PRO A 257 1.44 -1.43 6.36
N PRO A 258 2.12 -1.71 7.49
CA PRO A 258 2.46 -0.65 8.42
C PRO A 258 3.12 0.49 7.62
N PRO A 259 2.88 1.76 7.98
CA PRO A 259 3.64 2.85 7.39
C PRO A 259 5.12 2.45 7.41
N PRO A 260 5.85 2.53 6.28
CA PRO A 260 7.26 2.20 6.29
C PRO A 260 7.89 2.98 7.45
N PRO A 261 8.72 2.35 8.30
CA PRO A 261 9.41 3.07 9.35
C PRO A 261 10.10 4.28 8.70
N PRO A 262 10.10 5.46 9.36
CA PRO A 262 10.83 6.60 8.84
C PRO A 262 12.23 6.14 8.53
N VAL A 263 12.60 6.19 7.24
CA VAL A 263 13.94 5.83 6.80
C VAL A 263 14.85 6.79 7.55
N THR A 264 15.63 6.27 8.49
CA THR A 264 16.60 7.06 9.23
C THR A 264 17.65 7.48 8.21
N GLY A 265 17.54 8.72 7.73
CA GLY A 265 18.32 9.25 6.60
C GLY A 265 17.51 9.85 5.44
N ALA A 266 16.17 9.79 5.44
CA ALA A 266 15.31 10.47 4.45
C ALA A 266 14.78 11.82 4.96
N ALA A 267 15.65 12.64 5.55
CA ALA A 267 15.27 13.95 6.07
C ALA A 267 14.91 14.97 4.96
N ASP A 268 15.21 14.66 3.69
CA ASP A 268 15.13 15.62 2.59
C ASP A 268 14.16 15.22 1.46
N ILE A 269 13.27 14.23 1.66
CA ILE A 269 12.20 13.92 0.69
C ILE A 269 10.94 14.70 1.07
N GLU A 270 10.73 15.84 0.42
CA GLU A 270 9.46 16.58 0.48
C GLU A 270 8.38 15.79 -0.27
N TRP A 271 7.37 15.30 0.46
CA TRP A 271 6.30 14.49 -0.11
C TRP A 271 5.30 15.36 -0.87
N VAL A 272 5.23 15.19 -2.19
CA VAL A 272 4.25 15.86 -3.06
C VAL A 272 2.96 15.04 -3.09
N TYR A 273 1.83 15.68 -2.77
CA TYR A 273 0.52 15.04 -2.69
C TYR A 273 -0.35 15.43 -3.88
N GLY A 274 -1.13 14.49 -4.41
CA GLY A 274 -2.14 14.81 -5.40
C GLY A 274 -3.29 15.63 -4.80
N GLU A 275 -3.83 16.59 -5.56
CA GLU A 275 -5.07 17.26 -5.20
C GLU A 275 -6.24 16.30 -5.34
N THR A 276 -7.15 16.26 -4.36
CA THR A 276 -8.31 15.36 -4.39
C THR A 276 -9.62 16.12 -4.34
N SER A 277 -10.57 15.79 -5.22
CA SER A 277 -11.96 16.27 -5.17
C SER A 277 -12.94 15.09 -5.25
N PHE A 278 -14.20 15.27 -4.85
CA PHE A 278 -15.24 14.26 -5.06
C PHE A 278 -16.62 14.87 -5.27
N ALA A 279 -17.49 14.13 -5.96
CA ALA A 279 -18.90 14.48 -6.17
C ALA A 279 -19.81 13.25 -5.93
N ALA A 280 -21.04 13.47 -5.45
CA ALA A 280 -22.05 12.43 -5.36
C ALA A 280 -22.63 12.12 -6.75
N ALA A 281 -23.10 10.89 -6.96
CA ALA A 281 -23.85 10.53 -8.17
C ALA A 281 -25.19 11.30 -8.25
N ASP A 282 -25.70 11.50 -9.47
CA ASP A 282 -26.82 12.39 -9.80
C ASP A 282 -27.97 12.38 -8.78
N GLY A 283 -28.32 13.57 -8.27
CA GLY A 283 -29.50 13.79 -7.42
C GLY A 283 -29.32 13.56 -5.91
N MET A 284 -28.13 13.15 -5.44
CA MET A 284 -27.86 12.95 -4.00
C MET A 284 -27.12 14.13 -3.35
N SER A 285 -27.43 14.39 -2.07
CA SER A 285 -26.67 15.33 -1.26
C SER A 285 -25.23 14.82 -1.09
N THR A 286 -24.24 15.69 -1.32
CA THR A 286 -22.83 15.34 -1.21
C THR A 286 -22.48 15.02 0.25
N PRO A 287 -22.07 13.78 0.57
CA PRO A 287 -21.77 13.42 1.95
C PRO A 287 -20.56 14.22 2.44
N LYS A 288 -20.63 14.69 3.68
CA LYS A 288 -19.57 15.53 4.26
C LYS A 288 -18.38 14.66 4.66
N LYS A 289 -17.22 14.90 4.05
CA LYS A 289 -15.97 14.20 4.38
C LYS A 289 -15.44 14.67 5.74
N VAL A 290 -15.19 13.73 6.64
CA VAL A 290 -14.68 13.93 8.01
C VAL A 290 -13.19 13.59 8.11
N LYS A 291 -12.74 12.57 7.37
CA LYS A 291 -11.31 12.24 7.25
C LYS A 291 -10.89 12.30 5.79
N ASP A 292 -9.87 13.09 5.53
CA ASP A 292 -9.25 13.21 4.22
C ASP A 292 -7.84 12.64 4.23
N VAL A 293 -7.56 11.74 3.29
CA VAL A 293 -6.23 11.18 3.07
C VAL A 293 -5.88 11.45 1.62
N ARG A 294 -4.77 12.18 1.39
CA ARG A 294 -4.30 12.47 0.03
C ARG A 294 -3.45 11.30 -0.49
N PRO A 295 -3.52 10.97 -1.79
CA PRO A 295 -2.65 9.96 -2.37
C PRO A 295 -1.21 10.46 -2.43
N VAL A 296 -0.29 9.55 -2.11
CA VAL A 296 1.15 9.80 -2.20
C VAL A 296 1.57 9.69 -3.68
N TYR A 297 2.23 10.71 -4.22
CA TYR A 297 2.79 10.66 -5.57
C TYR A 297 4.10 9.83 -5.54
N PRO A 298 4.16 8.65 -6.20
CA PRO A 298 5.36 7.83 -6.14
C PRO A 298 6.59 8.56 -6.72
N PRO A 299 7.74 8.62 -6.00
CA PRO A 299 8.91 9.39 -6.44
C PRO A 299 9.45 8.98 -7.81
N MET A 300 9.36 7.71 -8.17
CA MET A 300 9.79 7.24 -9.49
C MET A 300 8.97 7.86 -10.62
N VAL A 301 7.65 7.87 -10.44
CA VAL A 301 6.67 8.34 -11.43
C VAL A 301 6.78 9.86 -11.57
N MET A 302 7.03 10.55 -10.46
CA MET A 302 7.35 11.98 -10.42
C MET A 302 8.64 12.31 -11.18
N ARG A 303 9.73 11.58 -10.94
CA ARG A 303 10.99 11.76 -11.68
C ARG A 303 10.83 11.54 -13.18
N LEU A 304 9.97 10.61 -13.57
CA LEU A 304 9.63 10.33 -14.98
C LEU A 304 8.69 11.38 -15.59
N GLY A 305 8.27 12.40 -14.83
CA GLY A 305 7.40 13.48 -15.30
C GLY A 305 5.95 13.07 -15.58
N ILE A 306 5.49 11.95 -15.01
CA ILE A 306 4.19 11.37 -15.32
C ILE A 306 3.10 12.05 -14.49
N GLN A 307 2.41 12.98 -15.13
CA GLN A 307 1.28 13.71 -14.56
C GLN A 307 -0.05 13.18 -15.10
N GLY A 308 -1.13 13.45 -14.37
CA GLY A 308 -2.47 13.20 -14.87
C GLY A 308 -3.52 13.06 -13.77
N ARG A 309 -4.68 12.55 -14.17
CA ARG A 309 -5.88 12.46 -13.34
C ARG A 309 -6.32 11.01 -13.20
N VAL A 310 -6.53 10.57 -11.96
CA VAL A 310 -7.10 9.27 -11.62
C VAL A 310 -8.52 9.50 -11.10
N VAL A 311 -9.48 8.71 -11.59
CA VAL A 311 -10.88 8.79 -11.14
C VAL A 311 -11.30 7.44 -10.60
N VAL A 312 -11.78 7.43 -9.35
CA VAL A 312 -12.22 6.24 -8.61
C VAL A 312 -13.62 6.48 -8.07
N GLU A 313 -14.54 5.56 -8.33
CA GLU A 313 -15.81 5.48 -7.63
C GLU A 313 -15.62 4.77 -6.29
N ALA A 314 -16.25 5.28 -5.24
CA ALA A 314 -16.20 4.69 -3.91
C ALA A 314 -17.61 4.53 -3.35
N ALA A 315 -17.91 3.34 -2.81
CA ALA A 315 -19.15 3.03 -2.15
C ALA A 315 -19.00 3.24 -0.64
N ILE A 316 -19.87 4.05 -0.05
CA ILE A 316 -19.87 4.45 1.36
C ILE A 316 -21.05 3.77 2.06
N ASP A 317 -20.80 3.10 3.18
CA ASP A 317 -21.86 2.50 4.01
C ASP A 317 -22.59 3.53 4.89
N GLY A 318 -23.69 3.12 5.53
CA GLY A 318 -24.46 3.98 6.44
C GLY A 318 -23.69 4.50 7.68
N ARG A 319 -22.46 4.02 7.91
CA ARG A 319 -21.56 4.49 8.98
C ARG A 319 -20.50 5.46 8.46
N GLY A 320 -20.56 5.84 7.18
CA GLY A 320 -19.59 6.74 6.58
C GLY A 320 -18.23 6.12 6.29
N VAL A 321 -18.16 4.79 6.16
CA VAL A 321 -16.93 4.08 5.80
C VAL A 321 -16.97 3.68 4.33
N VAL A 322 -15.86 3.89 3.62
CA VAL A 322 -15.67 3.38 2.27
C VAL A 322 -15.52 1.86 2.32
N VAL A 323 -16.47 1.13 1.75
CA VAL A 323 -16.53 -0.34 1.77
C VAL A 323 -16.13 -0.98 0.44
N ALA A 324 -16.19 -0.23 -0.66
CA ALA A 324 -15.73 -0.70 -1.97
C ALA A 324 -15.22 0.47 -2.83
N THR A 325 -14.36 0.17 -3.79
CA THR A 325 -13.82 1.13 -4.75
C THR A 325 -13.80 0.53 -6.15
N ARG A 326 -14.16 1.29 -7.18
CA ARG A 326 -14.09 0.93 -8.60
C ARG A 326 -13.28 1.97 -9.35
N VAL A 327 -12.35 1.54 -10.18
CA VAL A 327 -11.55 2.46 -11.01
C VAL A 327 -12.35 2.84 -12.25
N VAL A 328 -12.47 4.15 -12.51
CA VAL A 328 -13.14 4.67 -13.70
C VAL A 328 -12.13 5.20 -14.70
N GLU A 329 -11.10 5.91 -14.23
CA GLU A 329 -9.97 6.35 -15.04
C GLU A 329 -8.68 5.95 -14.32
N SER A 330 -7.87 5.13 -14.98
CA SER A 330 -6.61 4.63 -14.45
C SER A 330 -5.43 5.37 -15.06
N ILE A 331 -4.42 5.62 -14.23
CA ILE A 331 -3.07 5.90 -14.68
C ILE A 331 -2.18 4.91 -13.94
N PRO A 332 -1.40 4.08 -14.68
CA PRO A 332 -0.46 3.17 -14.06
C PRO A 332 0.36 3.85 -12.96
N TRP A 333 0.54 3.15 -11.83
CA TRP A 333 1.27 3.60 -10.65
C TRP A 333 0.64 4.75 -9.84
N LEU A 334 -0.32 5.50 -10.38
CA LEU A 334 -1.07 6.53 -9.65
C LEU A 334 -2.42 6.00 -9.13
N THR A 335 -2.98 4.98 -9.79
CA THR A 335 -4.26 4.37 -9.42
C THR A 335 -4.23 3.72 -8.03
N GLN A 336 -3.23 2.90 -7.72
CA GLN A 336 -3.17 2.24 -6.41
C GLN A 336 -3.00 3.22 -5.24
N PRO A 337 -2.08 4.22 -5.29
CA PRO A 337 -2.02 5.28 -4.28
C PRO A 337 -3.36 6.00 -4.09
N THR A 338 -4.10 6.23 -5.18
CA THR A 338 -5.45 6.82 -5.13
C THR A 338 -6.45 5.92 -4.42
N ILE A 339 -6.53 4.64 -4.77
CA ILE A 339 -7.42 3.67 -4.11
C ILE A 339 -7.09 3.58 -2.61
N HIS A 340 -5.81 3.46 -2.26
CA HIS A 340 -5.36 3.38 -0.88
C HIS A 340 -5.73 4.62 -0.06
N ALA A 341 -5.62 5.81 -0.66
CA ALA A 341 -6.02 7.05 -0.02
C ALA A 341 -7.55 7.13 0.16
N VAL A 342 -8.31 6.88 -0.90
CA VAL A 342 -9.79 6.95 -0.89
C VAL A 342 -10.40 5.95 0.09
N ARG A 343 -9.87 4.73 0.21
CA ARG A 343 -10.34 3.73 1.21
C ARG A 343 -10.19 4.19 2.66
N GLN A 344 -9.30 5.14 2.92
CA GLN A 344 -9.06 5.70 4.25
C GLN A 344 -9.94 6.92 4.56
N TRP A 345 -10.70 7.40 3.58
CA TRP A 345 -11.65 8.49 3.80
C TRP A 345 -12.76 8.04 4.75
N ARG A 346 -13.30 9.02 5.49
CA ARG A 346 -14.46 8.83 6.37
C ARG A 346 -15.44 9.97 6.13
N PHE A 347 -16.72 9.65 6.20
CA PHE A 347 -17.83 10.57 5.95
C PHE A 347 -18.72 10.67 7.19
N ASP A 348 -19.41 11.80 7.30
CA ASP A 348 -20.37 12.05 8.37
C ASP A 348 -21.64 11.21 8.12
N PRO A 349 -21.97 10.24 8.99
CA PRO A 349 -23.16 9.41 8.84
C PRO A 349 -24.45 10.23 8.77
N ALA A 350 -24.50 11.41 9.41
CA ALA A 350 -25.69 12.28 9.39
C ALA A 350 -25.97 12.88 8.00
N THR A 351 -24.99 12.85 7.11
CA THR A 351 -25.09 13.35 5.73
C THR A 351 -25.31 12.25 4.70
N ILE A 352 -25.37 10.99 5.15
CA ILE A 352 -25.58 9.83 4.29
C ILE A 352 -27.06 9.49 4.34
N PRO A 353 -27.76 9.47 3.18
CA PRO A 353 -29.13 8.99 3.12
C PRO A 353 -29.25 7.62 3.78
N SER A 354 -30.15 7.49 4.75
CA SER A 354 -30.45 6.25 5.47
C SER A 354 -31.23 5.27 4.56
N ALA A 355 -30.61 4.85 3.46
CA ALA A 355 -31.12 3.81 2.57
C ALA A 355 -30.34 2.52 2.79
N ALA A 356 -30.97 1.38 2.54
CA ALA A 356 -30.35 0.05 2.59
C ALA A 356 -29.21 -0.15 1.55
N ALA A 357 -28.93 0.86 0.72
CA ALA A 357 -27.93 0.84 -0.34
C ALA A 357 -26.78 1.83 -0.04
N PRO A 358 -25.52 1.46 -0.32
CA PRO A 358 -24.37 2.34 -0.13
C PRO A 358 -24.40 3.54 -1.08
N VAL A 359 -23.93 4.69 -0.60
CA VAL A 359 -23.81 5.92 -1.42
C VAL A 359 -22.56 5.82 -2.27
N VAL A 360 -22.70 6.03 -3.58
CA VAL A 360 -21.56 6.06 -4.50
C VAL A 360 -21.11 7.50 -4.72
N ILE A 361 -19.84 7.75 -4.47
CA ILE A 361 -19.16 9.01 -4.81
C ILE A 361 -18.13 8.77 -5.91
N ARG A 362 -17.85 9.81 -6.70
CA ARG A 362 -16.75 9.83 -7.66
C ARG A 362 -15.63 10.68 -7.09
N ALA A 363 -14.53 10.06 -6.71
CA ALA A 363 -13.31 10.70 -6.24
C ALA A 363 -12.33 10.90 -7.40
N GLU A 364 -11.72 12.07 -7.47
CA GLU A 364 -10.72 12.46 -8.47
C GLU A 364 -9.43 12.81 -7.74
N ALA A 365 -8.30 12.27 -8.19
CA ALA A 365 -6.96 12.62 -7.74
C ALA A 365 -6.14 13.15 -8.92
N ARG A 366 -5.60 14.36 -8.79
CA ARG A 366 -4.73 14.97 -9.79
C ARG A 366 -3.29 15.01 -9.31
N PHE A 367 -2.37 14.53 -10.15
CA PHE A 367 -0.94 14.51 -9.89
C PHE A 367 -0.25 15.46 -10.86
N PHE A 368 0.46 16.44 -10.30
CA PHE A 368 1.23 17.43 -11.04
C PHE A 368 2.65 17.46 -10.46
N ALA A 369 3.65 17.75 -11.28
CA ALA A 369 4.97 18.12 -10.75
C ALA A 369 4.90 19.61 -10.39
N GLU A 370 5.24 19.97 -9.15
CA GLU A 370 5.47 21.37 -8.80
C GLU A 370 6.61 21.93 -9.66
N LYS A 371 6.46 23.19 -10.07
CA LYS A 371 7.38 23.89 -10.97
C LYS A 371 8.63 24.37 -10.26
#